data_AF-A0AAW2PZB1-F1
#
_entry.id   AF-A0AAW2PZB1-F1
#
_cell.length_a   1.000
_cell.length_b   1.000
_cell.length_c   1.000
_cell.angle_alpha   90.00
_cell.angle_beta   90.00
_cell.angle_gamma   90.00
#
_symmetry.space_group_name_H-M   'P 1'
#
loop_
_entity.id
_entity.type
_entity.pdbx_description
1 polymer ?
#
loop_
_entity_poly.entity_id
_entity_poly.type
_entity_poly.pdbx_seq_one_letter_code
_entity_poly.pdbx_strand_id
1 'polypeptide(L)'
;MMSLVQKAWEVLGDPRCCALNDNELRTLRQDVITAEDVSLEDMAIEDVGGCFELSYHCRCGDFFSIDSSELAETGYPLSRNGSGISLQAPSSLPASIILPCGSCSLKIRLVIDADFKLPSEPNS
;
A
#
# COMPACT_ATOMS: atom_id res chain seq x y z
N MET A 1 -33.56 -27.77 -27.72
CA MET A 1 -33.00 -28.12 -26.41
C MET A 1 -31.78 -27.23 -26.21
N MET A 2 -31.84 -26.23 -25.31
CA MET A 2 -30.73 -25.28 -25.11
C MET A 2 -29.62 -25.90 -24.26
N SER A 3 -28.36 -25.67 -24.66
CA SER A 3 -27.19 -26.18 -23.93
C SER A 3 -26.99 -25.44 -22.61
N LEU A 4 -26.39 -26.11 -21.63
CA LEU A 4 -26.04 -25.51 -20.33
C LEU A 4 -25.10 -24.30 -20.50
N VAL A 5 -24.27 -24.31 -21.54
CA VAL A 5 -23.39 -23.18 -21.91
C VAL A 5 -24.21 -21.96 -22.32
N GLN A 6 -25.27 -22.12 -23.10
CA GLN A 6 -26.17 -21.01 -23.47
C GLN A 6 -26.92 -20.45 -22.27
N LYS A 7 -27.35 -21.31 -21.34
CA LYS A 7 -27.97 -20.86 -20.08
C LYS A 7 -27.00 -20.08 -19.19
N ALA A 8 -25.75 -20.54 -19.08
CA ALA A 8 -24.73 -19.82 -18.31
C ALA A 8 -24.42 -18.45 -18.93
N TRP A 9 -24.42 -18.37 -20.27
CA TRP A 9 -24.18 -17.12 -20.99
C TRP A 9 -25.32 -16.11 -20.84
N GLU A 10 -26.58 -16.55 -20.75
CA GLU A 10 -27.73 -15.69 -20.45
C GLU A 10 -27.71 -15.14 -19.02
N VAL A 11 -27.21 -15.92 -18.05
CA VAL A 11 -27.10 -15.49 -16.64
C VAL A 11 -25.92 -14.52 -16.45
N LEU A 12 -24.77 -14.80 -17.08
CA LEU A 12 -23.58 -13.93 -17.02
C LEU A 12 -23.70 -12.70 -17.92
N GLY A 13 -24.54 -12.76 -18.96
CA GLY A 13 -24.85 -11.66 -19.86
C GLY A 13 -25.97 -10.73 -19.37
N ASP A 14 -26.63 -11.05 -18.24
CA ASP A 14 -27.60 -10.13 -17.63
C ASP A 14 -26.84 -8.97 -16.96
N PRO A 15 -26.97 -7.73 -17.46
CA PRO A 15 -26.28 -6.58 -16.90
C PRO A 15 -26.67 -6.28 -15.44
N ARG A 16 -27.82 -6.77 -14.95
CA ARG A 16 -28.21 -6.64 -13.53
C ARG A 16 -27.43 -7.59 -12.64
N CYS A 17 -27.22 -8.84 -13.07
CA CYS A 17 -26.40 -9.80 -12.35
C CYS A 17 -24.93 -9.39 -12.34
N CYS A 18 -24.44 -8.88 -13.49
CA CYS A 18 -23.10 -8.32 -13.60
C CYS A 18 -22.93 -7.09 -12.70
N ALA A 19 -23.89 -6.14 -12.70
CA ALA A 19 -23.82 -4.95 -11.85
C ALA A 19 -23.90 -5.24 -10.35
N LEU A 20 -24.67 -6.24 -9.92
CA LEU A 20 -24.71 -6.67 -8.52
C LEU A 20 -23.38 -7.33 -8.11
N ASN A 21 -22.86 -8.24 -8.92
CA ASN A 21 -21.57 -8.88 -8.69
C ASN A 21 -20.41 -7.85 -8.69
N ASP A 22 -20.43 -6.89 -9.61
CA ASP A 22 -19.46 -5.80 -9.67
C ASP A 22 -19.57 -4.85 -8.47
N ASN A 23 -20.78 -4.60 -7.97
CA ASN A 23 -21.02 -3.80 -6.77
C ASN A 23 -20.48 -4.54 -5.54
N GLU A 24 -20.82 -5.83 -5.36
CA GLU A 24 -20.28 -6.66 -4.29
C GLU A 24 -18.75 -6.71 -4.32
N LEU A 25 -18.14 -6.90 -5.51
CA LEU A 25 -16.69 -6.84 -5.70
C LEU A 25 -16.11 -5.45 -5.38
N ARG A 26 -16.83 -4.36 -5.67
CA ARG A 26 -16.42 -2.99 -5.31
C ARG A 26 -16.53 -2.72 -3.81
N THR A 27 -17.59 -3.19 -3.15
CA THR A 27 -17.77 -3.09 -1.70
C THR A 27 -16.73 -3.93 -0.96
N LEU A 28 -16.47 -5.16 -1.42
CA LEU A 28 -15.38 -6.01 -0.93
C LEU A 28 -13.99 -5.37 -1.11
N ARG A 29 -13.80 -4.60 -2.18
CA ARG A 29 -12.55 -3.83 -2.41
C ARG A 29 -12.46 -2.57 -1.55
N GLN A 30 -13.59 -2.04 -1.06
CA GLN A 30 -13.61 -0.88 -0.15
C GLN A 30 -13.39 -1.29 1.30
N ASP A 31 -13.80 -2.49 1.70
CA ASP A 31 -13.48 -3.11 3.00
C ASP A 31 -12.08 -3.75 3.00
N VAL A 32 -11.06 -3.00 2.58
CA VAL A 32 -9.70 -3.37 2.94
C VAL A 32 -9.55 -3.09 4.43
N ILE A 33 -9.88 -4.09 5.24
CA ILE A 33 -9.63 -4.09 6.67
C ILE A 33 -8.10 -4.03 6.84
N THR A 34 -7.61 -2.84 7.17
CA THR A 34 -6.23 -2.64 7.57
C THR A 34 -6.09 -3.07 9.02
N ALA A 35 -5.04 -3.83 9.31
CA ALA A 35 -4.75 -4.32 10.65
C ALA A 35 -4.44 -3.16 11.60
N GLU A 36 -3.69 -2.18 11.10
CA GLU A 36 -3.34 -0.93 11.79
C GLU A 36 -2.90 0.13 10.78
N ASP A 37 -2.92 1.38 11.24
CA ASP A 37 -2.34 2.53 10.54
C ASP A 37 -0.95 2.77 11.13
N VAL A 38 0.05 2.88 10.26
CA VAL A 38 1.48 2.99 10.61
C VAL A 38 2.03 4.26 9.99
N SER A 39 2.70 5.09 10.78
CA SER A 39 3.34 6.30 10.27
C SER A 39 4.68 5.98 9.60
N LEU A 40 5.09 6.80 8.63
CA LEU A 40 6.37 6.63 7.96
C LEU A 40 7.58 6.68 8.92
N GLU A 41 7.45 7.35 10.06
CA GLU A 41 8.45 7.43 11.15
C GLU A 41 8.59 6.15 11.97
N ASP A 42 7.54 5.33 12.00
CA ASP A 42 7.57 4.04 12.71
C ASP A 42 8.19 2.92 11.85
N MET A 43 8.46 3.20 10.56
CA MET A 43 9.11 2.24 9.68
C MET A 43 10.63 2.25 9.86
N ALA A 44 11.22 1.06 9.85
CA ALA A 44 12.66 0.91 9.72
C ALA A 44 13.07 1.24 8.29
N ILE A 45 14.07 2.09 8.11
CA ILE A 45 14.58 2.49 6.80
C ILE A 45 16.02 1.99 6.64
N GLU A 46 16.24 1.19 5.60
CA GLU A 46 17.56 0.69 5.23
C GLU A 46 17.99 1.31 3.89
N ASP A 47 19.27 1.68 3.79
CA ASP A 47 19.86 2.14 2.52
C ASP A 47 20.60 0.99 1.85
N VAL A 48 20.00 0.45 0.81
CA VAL A 48 20.55 -0.64 0.00
C VAL A 48 21.08 -0.05 -1.32
N GLY A 49 22.30 0.49 -1.25
CA GLY A 49 23.01 0.96 -2.44
C GLY A 49 22.36 2.14 -3.16
N GLY A 50 21.70 3.04 -2.41
CA GLY A 50 21.01 4.21 -2.96
C GLY A 50 19.51 4.00 -3.21
N CYS A 51 18.99 2.80 -2.96
CA CYS A 51 17.55 2.55 -2.84
C CYS A 51 17.20 2.43 -1.36
N PHE A 52 16.17 3.13 -0.92
CA PHE A 52 15.69 3.02 0.46
C PHE A 52 14.62 1.95 0.54
N GLU A 53 14.80 1.01 1.47
CA GLU A 53 13.81 -0.01 1.77
C GLU A 53 13.18 0.31 3.13
N LEU A 54 11.87 0.47 3.14
CA LEU A 54 11.09 0.76 4.33
C LEU A 54 10.37 -0.49 4.76
N SER A 55 10.53 -0.88 6.03
CA SER A 55 9.95 -2.10 6.55
C SER A 55 9.28 -1.90 7.91
N TYR A 56 8.22 -2.66 8.16
CA TYR A 56 7.51 -2.70 9.43
C TYR A 56 7.22 -4.14 9.83
N HIS A 57 7.45 -4.47 11.11
CA HIS A 57 7.28 -5.83 11.62
C HIS A 57 5.81 -6.24 11.63
N CYS A 58 5.50 -7.36 10.98
CA CYS A 58 4.21 -7.99 11.07
C CYS A 58 4.15 -8.94 12.28
N ARG A 59 2.97 -9.03 12.90
CA ARG A 59 2.72 -9.92 14.04
C ARG A 59 2.83 -11.41 13.69
N CYS A 60 2.86 -11.76 12.40
CA CYS A 60 3.11 -13.14 11.94
C CYS A 60 4.60 -13.53 11.93
N GLY A 61 5.52 -12.56 12.13
CA GLY A 61 6.97 -12.78 12.11
C GLY A 61 7.66 -12.37 10.81
N ASP A 62 6.91 -11.94 9.79
CA ASP A 62 7.44 -11.36 8.55
C ASP A 62 7.31 -9.82 8.57
N PHE A 63 7.51 -9.16 7.42
CA PHE A 63 7.50 -7.72 7.28
C PHE A 63 6.44 -7.24 6.28
N PHE A 64 6.02 -6.00 6.49
CA PHE A 64 5.46 -5.16 5.44
C PHE A 64 6.61 -4.33 4.89
N SER A 65 6.87 -4.39 3.59
CA SER A 65 7.96 -3.62 2.97
C SER A 65 7.48 -2.83 1.75
N ILE A 66 8.17 -1.73 1.48
CA ILE A 66 8.03 -0.91 0.28
C ILE A 66 9.37 -0.25 -0.02
N ASP A 67 9.75 -0.20 -1.29
CA ASP A 67 10.98 0.48 -1.69
C ASP A 67 10.74 1.92 -2.16
N SER A 68 11.81 2.71 -2.22
CA SER A 68 11.76 4.12 -2.64
C SER A 68 11.25 4.33 -4.07
N SER A 69 11.42 3.35 -4.95
CA SER A 69 10.95 3.39 -6.34
C SER A 69 9.43 3.18 -6.37
N GLU A 70 8.92 2.21 -5.63
CA GLU A 70 7.48 1.99 -5.45
C GLU A 70 6.80 3.21 -4.80
N LEU A 71 7.43 3.79 -3.77
CA LEU A 71 6.96 5.05 -3.18
C LEU A 71 6.93 6.20 -4.20
N ALA A 72 7.94 6.31 -5.07
CA ALA A 72 7.96 7.31 -6.12
C ALA A 72 6.83 7.11 -7.15
N GLU A 73 6.51 5.87 -7.52
CA GLU A 73 5.38 5.54 -8.41
C GLU A 73 4.04 5.96 -7.81
N THR A 74 3.90 5.85 -6.48
CA THR A 74 2.70 6.33 -5.78
C THR A 74 2.62 7.85 -5.62
N GLY A 75 3.68 8.58 -6.02
CA GLY A 75 3.74 10.05 -5.97
C GLY A 75 4.46 10.61 -4.74
N TYR A 76 5.14 9.76 -3.96
CA TYR A 76 5.87 10.16 -2.74
C TYR A 76 7.35 9.79 -2.83
N PRO A 77 8.11 10.37 -3.78
CA PRO A 77 9.53 10.06 -3.92
C PRO A 77 10.31 10.44 -2.66
N LEU A 78 11.14 9.51 -2.20
CA LEU A 78 12.10 9.76 -1.13
C LEU A 78 13.41 10.32 -1.70
N SER A 79 13.95 11.32 -1.01
CA SER A 79 15.24 11.91 -1.38
C SER A 79 16.15 11.96 -0.16
N ARG A 80 17.43 11.68 -0.38
CA ARG A 80 18.47 11.93 0.59
C ARG A 80 18.78 13.42 0.61
N ASN A 81 18.50 14.08 1.74
CA ASN A 81 18.89 15.46 1.98
C ASN A 81 20.03 15.50 3.01
N GLY A 82 21.26 15.49 2.52
CA GLY A 82 22.45 15.46 3.37
C GLY A 82 22.52 14.18 4.20
N SER A 83 22.43 14.30 5.53
CA SER A 83 22.42 13.15 6.45
C SER A 83 21.03 12.54 6.66
N GLY A 84 19.95 13.24 6.31
CA GLY A 84 18.57 12.79 6.53
C GLY A 84 17.88 12.28 5.27
N ILE A 85 16.80 11.54 5.47
CA ILE A 85 15.85 11.16 4.43
C ILE A 85 14.62 12.04 4.57
N SER A 86 14.21 12.65 3.47
CA SER A 86 13.03 13.53 3.42
C SER A 86 12.14 13.15 2.27
N LEU A 87 10.84 13.28 2.49
CA LEU A 87 9.83 13.06 1.46
C LEU A 87 9.73 14.29 0.56
N GLN A 88 9.78 14.09 -0.75
CA GLN A 88 9.50 15.14 -1.73
C GLN A 88 8.02 15.09 -2.11
N ALA A 89 7.14 15.48 -1.19
CA ALA A 89 5.70 15.50 -1.43
C ALA A 89 5.31 16.61 -2.43
N PRO A 90 4.54 16.32 -3.49
CA PRO A 90 3.68 17.33 -4.11
C PRO A 90 2.56 17.69 -3.13
N SER A 91 2.05 18.93 -3.21
CA SER A 91 1.20 19.61 -2.21
C SER A 91 -0.20 19.00 -1.91
N SER A 92 -0.47 17.74 -2.25
CA SER A 92 -1.71 17.03 -1.95
C SER A 92 -1.52 16.02 -0.82
N LEU A 93 -1.74 16.47 0.41
CA LEU A 93 -1.73 15.68 1.64
C LEU A 93 -3.10 15.78 2.32
N PRO A 94 -3.45 14.82 3.21
CA PRO A 94 -2.69 13.63 3.60
C PRO A 94 -2.84 12.48 2.60
N ALA A 95 -1.81 11.63 2.56
CA ALA A 95 -1.74 10.47 1.69
C ALA A 95 -1.60 9.17 2.48
N SER A 96 -2.16 8.08 1.95
CA SER A 96 -2.03 6.77 2.56
C SER A 96 -1.80 5.69 1.51
N ILE A 97 -0.88 4.76 1.79
CA ILE A 97 -0.59 3.59 0.95
C ILE A 97 -0.98 2.34 1.72
N ILE A 98 -1.52 1.33 1.04
CA ILE A 98 -1.82 0.05 1.65
C ILE A 98 -0.68 -0.91 1.38
N LEU A 99 -0.04 -1.42 2.43
CA LEU A 99 1.05 -2.40 2.32
C LEU A 99 0.55 -3.79 2.71
N PRO A 100 0.69 -4.80 1.84
CA PRO A 100 0.43 -6.19 2.20
C PRO A 100 1.63 -6.80 2.94
N CYS A 101 1.37 -7.78 3.80
CA CYS A 101 2.45 -8.59 4.38
C CYS A 101 2.89 -9.67 3.40
N GLY A 102 4.20 -9.97 3.34
CA GLY A 102 4.75 -11.02 2.48
C GLY A 102 4.30 -12.44 2.82
N SER A 103 4.04 -12.72 4.11
CA SER A 103 3.70 -14.07 4.59
C SER A 103 2.25 -14.27 5.01
N CYS A 104 1.50 -13.20 5.28
CA CYS A 104 0.11 -13.32 5.69
C CYS A 104 -0.80 -12.40 4.88
N SER A 105 -2.10 -12.66 4.90
CA SER A 105 -3.07 -11.83 4.17
C SER A 105 -3.38 -10.49 4.85
N LEU A 106 -2.64 -10.12 5.90
CA LEU A 106 -2.81 -8.83 6.57
C LEU A 106 -2.30 -7.69 5.69
N LYS A 107 -2.89 -6.53 5.90
CA LYS A 107 -2.55 -5.28 5.24
C LYS A 107 -2.47 -4.18 6.29
N ILE A 108 -1.54 -3.27 6.15
CA ILE A 108 -1.46 -2.05 6.97
C ILE A 108 -1.68 -0.82 6.10
N ARG A 109 -2.06 0.29 6.72
CA ARG A 109 -2.11 1.60 6.07
C ARG A 109 -0.88 2.40 6.46
N LEU A 110 0.04 2.58 5.52
CA LEU A 110 1.14 3.52 5.68
C LEU A 110 0.62 4.94 5.50
N VAL A 111 0.66 5.74 6.56
CA VAL A 111 0.26 7.16 6.55
C VAL A 111 1.49 8.00 6.27
N ILE A 112 1.40 8.83 5.22
CA ILE A 112 2.48 9.71 4.77
C ILE A 112 2.11 11.14 5.14
N ASP A 113 2.85 11.69 6.10
CA ASP A 113 2.72 13.09 6.51
C ASP A 113 3.72 13.98 5.75
N ALA A 114 3.34 15.23 5.52
CA ALA A 114 4.09 16.27 4.82
C ALA A 114 5.46 16.54 5.42
N ASP A 115 5.51 16.48 6.74
CA ASP A 115 6.62 16.97 7.55
C ASP A 115 7.61 15.86 7.93
N PHE A 116 7.52 14.71 7.25
CA PHE A 116 8.43 13.61 7.49
C PHE A 116 9.89 14.01 7.23
N LYS A 117 10.64 14.06 8.32
CA LYS A 117 12.10 14.22 8.34
C LYS A 117 12.63 13.17 9.30
N LEU A 118 13.39 12.22 8.78
CA LEU A 118 14.12 11.32 9.67
C LEU A 118 15.32 12.09 10.25
N PRO A 119 15.41 12.31 11.57
CA PRO A 119 16.66 12.74 12.15
C PRO A 119 17.66 11.60 12.04
N SER A 120 18.71 11.78 11.24
CA SER A 120 19.93 10.98 11.41
C SER A 120 20.45 11.27 12.81
N GLU A 121 20.55 10.27 13.67
CA GLU A 121 21.20 10.41 14.98
C GLU A 121 22.56 11.11 14.80
N PRO A 122 22.83 12.23 15.48
CA PRO A 122 24.15 12.80 15.51
C PRO A 122 25.02 12.01 16.50
N ASN A 123 26.09 11.43 15.95
CA ASN A 123 27.37 11.09 16.59
C ASN A 123 27.40 9.91 17.57
N SER A 124 28.35 9.01 17.31
CA SER A 124 29.46 8.82 18.27
C SER A 124 30.78 8.56 17.56
#